data_AF-A0A257VJM4-F1
#
_entry.id   AF-A0A257VJM4-F1
#
_cell.length_a   1.000
_cell.length_b   1.000
_cell.length_c   1.000
_cell.angle_alpha   90.00
_cell.angle_beta   90.00
_cell.angle_gamma   90.00
#
_symmetry.space_group_name_H-M   'P 1'
#
loop_
_entity.id
_entity.type
_entity.pdbx_description
1 polymer ?
#
loop_
_entity_poly.entity_id
_entity_poly.type
_entity_poly.pdbx_seq_one_letter_code
_entity_poly.pdbx_strand_id
1 'polypeptide(L)'
;MPNRGLLVAVVLLAVLAGGIYWSNKEEEKKAGAPAADAPPKLLEIPEDQFTRIEIKRRDGAIAVVERQASGWRLTAPKNLPVDSLAVQAVVTSLALVSSEQLVDEKPADLMQYGFASPQLELSIGRKDGKTHKLLIGADSPLGTSVYAQVAGDPRLYTVSTATRGALDKVWQDLRDRRMLTFYDAKLRSVELNGIAFAKSGDRWTMTKPQPWRADNFAVEDLVRKLGEAKMEVVPEDEEQQFPTKFAGAAPYAIAKTTDDQGTQQLEVRKDKEGNFYAKSTAVEGFFRLPAEAVESFAKKAEDFRDRKLFEFGFAEPAKVEIKHGETLRTFEKAGAEWKSGGKKIDPGSVQQIVDKLRELAATGFAAKSDGKLLAEYGITLAGKSPEKVTVSQAGEKFFASRPGDATVYELDGKVVDELRQLAADAKTLP
;
A
#
# COMPACT_ATOMS: atom_id res chain seq x y z
N MET A 1 37.26 -67.81 25.03
CA MET A 1 37.06 -66.48 25.64
C MET A 1 36.51 -65.51 24.59
N PRO A 2 35.21 -65.54 24.27
CA PRO A 2 34.59 -64.48 23.47
C PRO A 2 34.04 -63.42 24.46
N ASN A 3 34.32 -62.13 24.24
CA ASN A 3 33.68 -60.93 24.83
C ASN A 3 34.66 -59.79 25.15
N ARG A 4 35.99 -60.05 25.11
CA ARG A 4 36.99 -58.97 25.26
C ARG A 4 36.88 -57.91 24.15
N GLY A 5 36.61 -58.33 22.91
CA GLY A 5 36.40 -57.41 21.78
C GLY A 5 35.12 -56.57 21.91
N LEU A 6 34.05 -57.13 22.49
CA LEU A 6 32.78 -56.42 22.69
C LEU A 6 32.92 -55.32 23.75
N LEU A 7 33.60 -55.60 24.87
CA LEU A 7 33.86 -54.62 25.91
C LEU A 7 34.71 -53.45 25.41
N VAL A 8 35.72 -53.74 24.58
CA VAL A 8 36.54 -52.69 23.94
C VAL A 8 35.70 -51.84 22.98
N ALA A 9 34.82 -52.45 22.19
CA ALA A 9 33.93 -51.72 21.28
C ALA A 9 32.93 -50.83 22.03
N VAL A 10 32.38 -51.28 23.16
CA VAL A 10 31.45 -50.49 23.99
C VAL A 10 32.16 -49.30 24.63
N VAL A 11 33.39 -49.48 25.12
CA VAL A 11 34.19 -48.37 25.68
C VAL A 11 34.55 -47.36 24.58
N LEU A 12 34.93 -47.81 23.39
CA LEU A 12 35.22 -46.92 22.25
C LEU A 12 33.97 -46.13 21.81
N LEU A 13 32.81 -46.77 21.79
CA LEU A 13 31.54 -46.10 21.48
C LEU A 13 31.14 -45.08 22.54
N ALA A 14 31.36 -45.38 23.83
CA ALA A 14 31.10 -44.44 24.91
C ALA A 14 32.02 -43.20 24.84
N VAL A 15 33.30 -43.39 24.49
CA VAL A 15 34.25 -42.30 24.28
C VAL A 15 33.87 -41.46 23.05
N LEU A 16 33.48 -42.09 21.95
CA LEU A 16 33.01 -41.39 20.74
C LEU A 16 31.71 -40.62 21.01
N ALA A 17 30.74 -41.23 21.70
CA ALA A 17 29.49 -40.56 22.07
C ALA A 17 29.73 -39.39 23.03
N GLY A 18 30.65 -39.55 23.99
CA GLY A 18 31.08 -38.46 24.87
C GLY A 18 31.77 -37.34 24.10
N GLY A 19 32.65 -37.67 23.14
CA GLY A 19 33.31 -36.70 22.26
C GLY A 19 32.34 -35.95 21.36
N ILE A 20 31.36 -36.64 20.77
CA ILE A 20 30.30 -36.02 19.94
C ILE A 20 29.41 -35.12 20.80
N TYR A 21 28.99 -35.58 21.98
CA TYR A 21 28.18 -34.76 22.90
C TYR A 21 28.92 -33.50 23.35
N TRP A 22 30.22 -33.61 23.66
CA TRP A 22 31.03 -32.47 24.07
C TRP A 22 31.31 -31.51 22.91
N SER A 23 31.62 -32.03 21.73
CA SER A 23 31.80 -31.25 20.50
C SER A 23 30.53 -30.50 20.10
N ASN A 24 29.37 -31.16 20.15
CA ASN A 24 28.09 -30.56 19.80
C ASN A 24 27.68 -29.47 20.82
N LYS A 25 28.01 -29.67 22.10
CA LYS A 25 27.81 -28.67 23.16
C LYS A 25 28.79 -27.49 23.07
N GLU A 26 29.99 -27.71 22.55
CA GLU A 26 30.95 -26.64 22.21
C GLU A 26 30.54 -25.89 20.96
N GLU A 27 30.00 -26.58 19.94
CA GLU A 27 29.40 -25.96 18.75
C GLU A 27 28.15 -25.16 19.10
N GLU A 28 27.27 -25.63 19.99
CA GLU A 28 26.13 -24.82 20.49
C GLU A 28 26.59 -23.58 21.27
N LYS A 29 27.68 -23.67 22.05
CA LYS A 29 28.29 -22.51 22.72
C LYS A 29 28.96 -21.54 21.75
N LYS A 30 29.57 -22.04 20.67
CA LYS A 30 30.18 -21.22 19.61
C LYS A 30 29.16 -20.62 18.65
N ALA A 31 28.05 -21.31 18.39
CA ALA A 31 26.94 -20.85 17.55
C ALA A 31 26.09 -19.76 18.22
N GLY A 32 26.15 -19.64 19.55
CA GLY A 32 25.51 -18.56 20.32
C GLY A 32 26.46 -17.43 20.76
N ALA A 33 27.77 -17.54 20.53
CA ALA A 33 28.73 -16.49 20.84
C ALA A 33 28.81 -15.50 19.68
N PRO A 34 28.66 -14.17 19.90
CA PRO A 34 28.89 -13.19 18.85
C PRO A 34 30.32 -13.35 18.29
N ALA A 35 30.47 -13.16 16.98
CA ALA A 35 31.78 -13.17 16.33
C ALA A 35 32.74 -12.21 17.08
N ALA A 36 34.02 -12.57 17.18
CA ALA A 36 35.02 -11.75 17.88
C ALA A 36 35.18 -10.33 17.28
N ASP A 37 34.70 -10.12 16.05
CA ASP A 37 34.66 -8.84 15.32
C ASP A 37 33.24 -8.23 15.23
N ALA A 38 32.25 -8.74 15.98
CA ALA A 38 30.93 -8.11 16.03
C ALA A 38 31.04 -6.76 16.76
N PRO A 39 30.54 -5.65 16.17
CA PRO A 39 30.65 -4.35 16.80
C PRO A 39 29.97 -4.36 18.18
N PRO A 40 30.59 -3.78 19.22
CA PRO A 40 30.02 -3.84 20.56
C PRO A 40 28.62 -3.20 20.58
N LYS A 41 27.67 -3.87 21.23
CA LYS A 41 26.32 -3.31 21.41
C LYS A 41 26.42 -2.07 22.29
N LEU A 42 25.93 -0.94 21.80
CA LEU A 42 25.89 0.32 22.54
C LEU A 42 24.67 0.36 23.46
N LEU A 43 23.51 -0.06 22.95
CA LEU A 43 22.26 -0.12 23.70
C LEU A 43 21.47 -1.35 23.28
N GLU A 44 20.91 -2.06 24.27
CA GLU A 44 20.00 -3.19 24.04
C GLU A 44 18.83 -3.12 25.02
N ILE A 45 17.63 -2.90 24.48
CA ILE A 45 16.38 -2.83 25.23
C ILE A 45 15.34 -3.64 24.44
N PRO A 46 14.69 -4.66 25.03
CA PRO A 46 13.60 -5.35 24.34
C PRO A 46 12.48 -4.37 23.97
N GLU A 47 11.95 -4.46 22.76
CA GLU A 47 10.94 -3.52 22.23
C GLU A 47 9.69 -3.40 23.12
N ASP A 48 9.31 -4.48 23.78
CA ASP A 48 8.15 -4.51 24.66
C ASP A 48 8.37 -3.69 25.95
N GLN A 49 9.60 -3.33 26.30
CA GLN A 49 9.92 -2.56 27.50
C GLN A 49 9.70 -1.06 27.32
N PHE A 50 9.61 -0.55 26.09
CA PHE A 50 9.49 0.88 25.83
C PHE A 50 8.13 1.44 26.29
N THR A 51 8.17 2.47 27.14
CA THR A 51 6.97 3.18 27.60
C THR A 51 6.98 4.67 27.25
N ARG A 52 8.16 5.25 27.06
CA ARG A 52 8.33 6.66 26.69
C ARG A 52 9.59 6.83 25.84
N ILE A 53 9.50 7.63 24.80
CA ILE A 53 10.66 8.07 24.02
C ILE A 53 10.57 9.59 23.90
N GLU A 54 11.61 10.27 24.36
CA GLU A 54 11.79 11.71 24.17
C GLU A 54 13.00 11.93 23.26
N ILE A 55 12.78 12.68 22.18
CA ILE A 55 13.77 13.10 21.21
C ILE A 55 13.96 14.59 21.36
N LYS A 56 15.17 15.02 21.69
CA LYS A 56 15.55 16.43 21.76
C LYS A 56 16.68 16.70 20.78
N ARG A 57 16.46 17.63 19.88
CA ARG A 57 17.43 18.04 18.86
C ARG A 57 18.21 19.28 19.30
N ARG A 58 19.39 19.48 18.72
CA ARG A 58 20.24 20.66 18.94
C ARG A 58 19.52 21.99 18.67
N ASP A 59 18.66 22.02 17.66
CA ASP A 59 17.85 23.19 17.27
C ASP A 59 16.75 23.53 18.30
N GLY A 60 16.60 22.73 19.36
CA GLY A 60 15.59 22.92 20.41
C GLY A 60 14.27 22.21 20.13
N ALA A 61 14.09 21.58 18.96
CA ALA A 61 12.91 20.78 18.68
C ALA A 61 12.83 19.58 19.63
N ILE A 62 11.63 19.34 20.16
CA ILE A 62 11.35 18.23 21.08
C ILE A 62 10.18 17.43 20.52
N ALA A 63 10.27 16.10 20.60
CA ALA A 63 9.16 15.19 20.38
C ALA A 63 9.11 14.18 21.53
N VAL A 64 7.93 14.01 22.14
CA VAL A 64 7.73 12.99 23.18
C VAL A 64 6.58 12.09 22.77
N VAL A 65 6.85 10.80 22.72
CA VAL A 65 5.83 9.76 22.54
C VAL A 65 5.76 8.87 23.77
N GLU A 66 4.54 8.55 24.19
CA GLU A 66 4.25 7.73 25.36
C GLU A 66 3.29 6.61 25.01
N ARG A 67 3.51 5.44 25.61
CA ARG A 67 2.66 4.26 25.41
C ARG A 67 1.45 4.34 26.33
N GLN A 68 0.26 4.37 25.74
CA GLN A 68 -1.04 4.39 26.41
C GLN A 68 -1.79 3.07 26.17
N ALA A 69 -2.98 2.93 26.77
CA ALA A 69 -3.81 1.74 26.63
C ALA A 69 -4.20 1.44 25.17
N SER A 70 -4.44 2.49 24.37
CA SER A 70 -4.80 2.39 22.94
C SER A 70 -3.60 2.36 22.00
N GLY A 71 -2.37 2.35 22.53
CA GLY A 71 -1.13 2.40 21.73
C GLY A 71 -0.29 3.64 22.03
N TRP A 72 0.67 3.93 21.15
CA TRP A 72 1.54 5.09 21.27
C TRP A 72 0.77 6.40 21.03
N ARG A 73 1.18 7.48 21.70
CA ARG A 73 0.62 8.82 21.52
C ARG A 73 1.71 9.87 21.61
N LEU A 74 1.62 10.93 20.78
CA LEU A 74 2.50 12.09 20.88
C LEU A 74 1.95 12.98 22.00
N THR A 75 2.77 13.23 23.03
CA THR A 75 2.38 14.02 24.20
C THR A 75 3.05 15.39 24.25
N ALA A 76 4.17 15.58 23.52
CA ALA A 76 4.81 16.88 23.33
C ALA A 76 5.38 17.03 21.90
N PRO A 77 5.35 18.24 21.32
CA PRO A 77 4.88 19.50 21.91
C PRO A 77 3.35 19.64 21.88
N LYS A 78 2.68 18.80 21.08
CA LYS A 78 1.22 18.78 20.92
C LYS A 78 0.70 17.38 21.24
N ASN A 79 -0.51 17.32 21.78
CA ASN A 79 -1.16 16.07 22.14
C ASN A 79 -1.90 15.48 20.93
N LEU A 80 -1.22 14.68 20.10
CA LEU A 80 -1.73 14.22 18.80
C LEU A 80 -1.65 12.68 18.65
N PRO A 81 -2.49 12.10 17.78
CA PRO A 81 -2.27 10.73 17.29
C PRO A 81 -0.91 10.60 16.59
N VAL A 82 -0.31 9.42 16.66
CA VAL A 82 0.97 9.12 16.01
C VAL A 82 0.76 8.31 14.73
N ASP A 83 1.71 8.40 13.81
CA ASP A 83 1.94 7.37 12.81
C ASP A 83 2.62 6.19 13.53
N SER A 84 1.84 5.14 13.77
CA SER A 84 2.30 3.97 14.53
C SER A 84 3.46 3.26 13.87
N LEU A 85 3.57 3.29 12.53
CA LEU A 85 4.70 2.72 11.81
C LEU A 85 5.96 3.58 12.01
N ALA A 86 5.82 4.91 12.00
CA ALA A 86 6.95 5.81 12.25
C ALA A 86 7.50 5.64 13.67
N VAL A 87 6.63 5.58 14.69
CA VAL A 87 7.07 5.32 16.07
C VAL A 87 7.67 3.93 16.23
N GLN A 88 7.09 2.90 15.61
CA GLN A 88 7.65 1.55 15.64
C GLN A 88 9.03 1.48 15.00
N ALA A 89 9.29 2.21 13.93
CA ALA A 89 10.62 2.29 13.32
C ALA A 89 11.66 2.89 14.29
N VAL A 90 11.28 3.91 15.07
CA VAL A 90 12.14 4.48 16.12
C VAL A 90 12.36 3.47 17.26
N VAL A 91 11.31 2.79 17.73
CA VAL A 91 11.42 1.74 18.76
C VAL A 91 12.39 0.64 18.31
N THR A 92 12.23 0.14 17.09
CA THR A 92 13.09 -0.90 16.50
C THR A 92 14.55 -0.42 16.44
N SER A 93 14.77 0.83 16.03
CA SER A 93 16.11 1.43 15.95
C SER A 93 16.77 1.64 17.32
N LEU A 94 15.99 1.89 18.36
CA LEU A 94 16.46 2.04 19.74
C LEU A 94 16.62 0.71 20.48
N ALA A 95 15.88 -0.33 20.07
CA ALA A 95 15.89 -1.62 20.73
C ALA A 95 17.27 -2.30 20.66
N LEU A 96 17.98 -2.09 19.54
CA LEU A 96 19.35 -2.53 19.38
C LEU A 96 20.16 -1.45 18.64
N VAL A 97 20.94 -0.67 19.39
CA VAL A 97 21.91 0.25 18.82
C VAL A 97 23.27 -0.45 18.85
N SER A 98 23.79 -0.77 17.66
CA SER A 98 25.14 -1.30 17.51
C SER A 98 26.11 -0.13 17.32
N SER A 99 27.23 -0.14 18.03
CA SER A 99 28.34 0.75 17.69
C SER A 99 28.99 0.31 16.38
N GLU A 100 29.78 1.16 15.73
CA GLU A 100 30.72 0.74 14.69
C GLU A 100 32.13 0.58 15.28
N GLN A 101 32.49 1.46 16.21
CA GLN A 101 33.80 1.47 16.84
C GLN A 101 33.72 1.99 18.28
N LEU A 102 34.56 1.43 19.16
CA LEU A 102 34.93 2.07 20.42
C LEU A 102 36.06 3.09 20.13
N VAL A 103 35.82 4.36 20.45
CA VAL A 103 36.75 5.46 20.18
C VAL A 103 37.71 5.65 21.36
N ASP A 104 37.15 5.73 22.57
CA ASP A 104 37.90 5.94 23.81
C ASP A 104 37.11 5.34 24.97
N GLU A 105 37.76 4.67 25.91
CA GLU A 105 37.09 4.13 27.09
C GLU A 105 36.68 5.21 28.10
N LYS A 106 37.41 6.34 28.11
CA LYS A 106 37.19 7.46 29.04
C LYS A 106 37.82 8.74 28.48
N PRO A 107 37.19 9.39 27.50
CA PRO A 107 37.71 10.62 26.91
C PRO A 107 37.85 11.72 27.96
N ALA A 108 39.00 12.40 27.96
CA ALA A 108 39.28 13.49 28.89
C ALA A 108 38.44 14.75 28.61
N ASP A 109 38.07 14.97 27.35
CA ASP A 109 37.24 16.09 26.92
C ASP A 109 36.14 15.61 25.95
N LEU A 110 34.89 15.67 26.39
CA LEU A 110 33.71 15.33 25.59
C LEU A 110 33.25 16.47 24.67
N MET A 111 33.72 17.70 24.90
CA MET A 111 33.32 18.88 24.11
C MET A 111 33.80 18.76 22.67
N GLN A 112 35.01 18.24 22.45
CA GLN A 112 35.57 18.03 21.09
C GLN A 112 34.74 17.07 20.23
N TYR A 113 33.95 16.20 20.86
CA TYR A 113 33.06 15.24 20.19
C TYR A 113 31.62 15.75 20.05
N GLY A 114 31.36 17.02 20.38
CA GLY A 114 30.06 17.65 20.19
C GLY A 114 29.03 17.39 21.29
N PHE A 115 29.43 16.88 22.46
CA PHE A 115 28.49 16.61 23.56
C PHE A 115 28.17 17.81 24.46
N ALA A 116 28.85 18.96 24.29
CA ALA A 116 28.45 20.21 24.94
C ALA A 116 27.06 20.69 24.46
N SER A 117 26.74 20.40 23.19
CA SER A 117 25.43 20.59 22.59
C SER A 117 25.19 19.43 21.62
N PRO A 118 24.74 18.27 22.14
CA PRO A 118 24.54 17.07 21.34
C PRO A 118 23.66 17.36 20.13
N GLN A 119 23.92 16.71 18.99
CA GLN A 119 23.00 16.77 17.85
C GLN A 119 21.63 16.21 18.23
N LEU A 120 21.63 15.10 18.99
CA LEU A 120 20.42 14.45 19.51
C LEU A 120 20.63 13.97 20.93
N GLU A 121 19.59 14.14 21.75
CA GLU A 121 19.44 13.47 23.03
C GLU A 121 18.16 12.64 23.02
N LEU A 122 18.29 11.34 23.27
CA LEU A 122 17.19 10.39 23.28
C LEU A 122 17.02 9.85 24.71
N SER A 123 15.88 10.13 25.33
CA SER A 123 15.56 9.60 26.66
C SER A 123 14.49 8.51 26.55
N ILE A 124 14.84 7.28 26.93
CA ILE A 124 13.98 6.10 26.85
C ILE A 124 13.49 5.73 28.24
N GLY A 125 12.18 5.85 28.47
CA GLY A 125 11.51 5.30 29.65
C GLY A 125 11.10 3.84 29.42
N ARG A 126 11.27 3.02 30.46
CA ARG A 126 10.95 1.59 30.44
C ARG A 126 9.83 1.20 31.40
N LYS A 127 9.22 0.03 31.17
CA LYS A 127 8.21 -0.57 32.05
C LYS A 127 8.71 -0.83 33.48
N ASP A 128 9.99 -1.14 33.64
CA ASP A 128 10.64 -1.35 34.94
C ASP A 128 10.97 -0.05 35.69
N GLY A 129 10.55 1.10 35.16
CA GLY A 129 10.78 2.42 35.75
C GLY A 129 12.19 2.98 35.50
N LYS A 130 13.07 2.25 34.81
CA LYS A 130 14.41 2.73 34.46
C LYS A 130 14.35 3.67 33.25
N THR A 131 15.32 4.59 33.21
CA THR A 131 15.53 5.49 32.07
C THR A 131 16.92 5.25 31.49
N HIS A 132 17.01 5.16 30.16
CA HIS A 132 18.28 5.21 29.43
C HIS A 132 18.36 6.50 28.67
N LYS A 133 19.56 7.08 28.54
CA LYS A 133 19.77 8.27 27.71
C LYS A 133 20.89 7.99 26.71
N LEU A 134 20.56 8.08 25.42
CA LEU A 134 21.52 7.99 24.32
C LEU A 134 21.79 9.40 23.80
N LEU A 135 23.05 9.77 23.74
CA LEU A 135 23.53 11.06 23.24
C LEU A 135 24.21 10.82 21.90
N ILE A 136 23.88 11.62 20.89
CA ILE A 136 24.56 11.66 19.60
C ILE A 136 25.28 13.01 19.47
N GLY A 137 26.60 12.94 19.30
CA GLY A 137 27.51 14.07 19.20
C GLY A 137 27.71 14.55 17.76
N ALA A 138 28.91 15.03 17.47
CA ALA A 138 29.31 15.50 16.14
C ALA A 138 29.56 14.34 15.16
N ASP A 139 29.62 14.67 13.88
CA ASP A 139 30.09 13.74 12.85
C ASP A 139 31.56 13.38 13.09
N SER A 140 31.92 12.14 12.76
CA SER A 140 33.32 11.71 12.71
C SER A 140 34.08 12.48 11.61
N PRO A 141 35.42 12.55 11.67
CA PRO A 141 36.21 13.27 10.66
C PRO A 141 35.99 12.81 9.22
N LEU A 142 35.62 11.54 9.01
CA LEU A 142 35.34 10.96 7.70
C LEU A 142 33.87 11.16 7.25
N GLY A 143 32.99 11.63 8.13
CA GLY A 143 31.58 11.88 7.84
C GLY A 143 30.70 10.63 7.63
N THR A 144 31.24 9.43 7.84
CA THR A 144 30.51 8.16 7.64
C THR A 144 29.76 7.70 8.90
N SER A 145 30.24 8.13 10.07
CA SER A 145 29.69 7.80 11.39
C SER A 145 29.58 9.04 12.27
N VAL A 146 28.86 8.93 13.38
CA VAL A 146 28.70 9.98 14.38
C VAL A 146 29.10 9.48 15.76
N TYR A 147 29.62 10.38 16.60
CA TYR A 147 29.94 10.02 17.98
C TYR A 147 28.67 9.73 18.79
N ALA A 148 28.70 8.71 19.65
CA ALA A 148 27.59 8.32 20.49
C ALA A 148 28.04 7.89 21.88
N GLN A 149 27.23 8.19 22.88
CA GLN A 149 27.46 7.80 24.26
C GLN A 149 26.14 7.50 24.98
N VAL A 150 26.13 6.45 25.79
CA VAL A 150 25.03 6.20 26.74
C VAL A 150 25.34 6.91 28.04
N ALA A 151 24.42 7.73 28.55
CA ALA A 151 24.64 8.48 29.78
C ALA A 151 24.90 7.52 30.96
N GLY A 152 25.98 7.77 31.69
CA GLY A 152 26.45 6.90 32.77
C GLY A 152 27.49 5.87 32.34
N ASP A 153 27.70 5.65 31.04
CA ASP A 153 28.82 4.89 30.49
C ASP A 153 29.93 5.85 30.05
N PRO A 154 31.16 5.78 30.62
CA PRO A 154 32.24 6.67 30.23
C PRO A 154 32.75 6.42 28.80
N ARG A 155 32.46 5.24 28.21
CA ARG A 155 32.97 4.84 26.90
C ARG A 155 32.33 5.66 25.79
N LEU A 156 33.16 6.08 24.84
CA LEU A 156 32.79 6.83 23.65
C LEU A 156 32.81 5.89 22.45
N TYR A 157 31.73 5.89 21.68
CA TYR A 157 31.60 5.07 20.48
C TYR A 157 31.33 5.93 19.25
N THR A 158 31.41 5.30 18.09
CA THR A 158 30.73 5.77 16.88
C THR A 158 29.53 4.89 16.56
N VAL A 159 28.52 5.46 15.91
CA VAL A 159 27.40 4.73 15.29
C VAL A 159 27.23 5.22 13.85
N SER A 160 26.61 4.40 13.01
CA SER A 160 26.38 4.75 11.62
C SER A 160 25.52 6.02 11.47
N THR A 161 25.76 6.79 10.42
CA THR A 161 24.89 7.93 10.05
C THR A 161 23.45 7.49 9.73
N ALA A 162 23.25 6.23 9.30
CA ALA A 162 21.93 5.64 9.10
C ALA A 162 21.17 5.48 10.43
N THR A 163 21.85 5.00 11.49
CA THR A 163 21.31 4.94 12.85
C THR A 163 20.91 6.34 13.33
N ARG A 164 21.76 7.35 13.12
CA ARG A 164 21.39 8.75 13.43
C ARG A 164 20.14 9.17 12.66
N GLY A 165 20.08 8.98 11.34
CA GLY A 165 18.93 9.39 10.53
C GLY A 165 17.62 8.68 10.88
N ALA A 166 17.69 7.44 11.38
CA ALA A 166 16.53 6.71 11.88
C ALA A 166 15.99 7.28 13.21
N LEU A 167 16.85 7.88 14.02
CA LEU A 167 16.52 8.42 15.35
C LEU A 167 16.30 9.94 15.36
N ASP A 168 16.89 10.66 14.42
CA ASP A 168 16.72 12.10 14.21
C ASP A 168 15.34 12.37 13.63
N LYS A 169 14.34 12.49 14.52
CA LYS A 169 12.95 12.79 14.17
C LYS A 169 12.49 14.06 14.86
N VAL A 170 11.65 14.82 14.16
CA VAL A 170 10.83 15.88 14.75
C VAL A 170 9.43 15.34 15.06
N TRP A 171 8.64 16.08 15.83
CA TRP A 171 7.29 15.63 16.20
C TRP A 171 6.37 15.47 14.99
N GLN A 172 6.60 16.26 13.93
CA GLN A 172 5.90 16.14 12.65
C GLN A 172 6.17 14.80 11.94
N ASP A 173 7.34 14.19 12.12
CA ASP A 173 7.64 12.86 11.57
C ASP A 173 6.86 11.75 12.27
N LEU A 174 6.51 11.97 13.54
CA LEU A 174 5.91 10.96 14.41
C LEU A 174 4.39 11.06 14.50
N ARG A 175 3.80 12.22 14.21
CA ARG A 175 2.33 12.38 14.22
C ARG A 175 1.68 11.58 13.09
N ASP A 176 0.39 11.27 13.25
CA ASP A 176 -0.42 10.81 12.12
C ASP A 176 -0.52 11.97 11.11
N ARG A 177 0.01 11.70 9.91
CA ARG A 177 0.08 12.66 8.81
C ARG A 177 -1.05 12.50 7.79
N ARG A 178 -1.92 11.50 7.95
CA ARG A 178 -3.03 11.28 7.03
C ARG A 178 -4.01 12.45 7.08
N MET A 179 -4.42 12.89 5.89
CA MET A 179 -5.44 13.92 5.76
C MET A 179 -6.85 13.35 5.93
N LEU A 180 -7.03 12.06 5.69
CA LEU A 180 -8.28 11.33 5.94
C LEU A 180 -7.93 10.04 6.68
N THR A 181 -8.71 9.70 7.70
CA THR A 181 -8.47 8.59 8.63
C THR A 181 -9.58 7.54 8.60
N PHE A 182 -10.33 7.47 7.50
CA PHE A 182 -11.38 6.47 7.30
C PHE A 182 -10.81 5.04 7.35
N TYR A 183 -11.70 4.08 7.60
CA TYR A 183 -11.35 2.67 7.61
C TYR A 183 -11.82 1.98 6.33
N ASP A 184 -10.89 1.65 5.43
CA ASP A 184 -11.16 1.10 4.08
C ASP A 184 -12.13 -0.09 4.11
N ALA A 185 -11.96 -0.99 5.06
CA ALA A 185 -12.80 -2.18 5.24
C ALA A 185 -14.26 -1.86 5.65
N LYS A 186 -14.52 -0.64 6.12
CA LYS A 186 -15.83 -0.13 6.55
C LYS A 186 -16.36 0.98 5.63
N LEU A 187 -15.64 1.29 4.56
CA LEU A 187 -16.00 2.36 3.65
C LEU A 187 -17.29 2.02 2.89
N ARG A 188 -18.24 2.95 2.92
CA ARG A 188 -19.57 2.83 2.30
C ARG A 188 -19.71 3.69 1.05
N SER A 189 -19.12 4.89 1.06
CA SER A 189 -19.13 5.80 -0.08
C SER A 189 -17.87 6.63 -0.18
N VAL A 190 -17.52 7.01 -1.41
CA VAL A 190 -16.50 8.00 -1.72
C VAL A 190 -17.07 9.01 -2.72
N GLU A 191 -16.80 10.30 -2.53
CA GLU A 191 -17.15 11.36 -3.46
C GLU A 191 -15.88 12.12 -3.83
N LEU A 192 -15.66 12.40 -5.12
CA LEU A 192 -14.58 13.25 -5.62
C LEU A 192 -15.18 14.27 -6.60
N ASN A 193 -15.07 15.56 -6.30
CA ASN A 193 -15.54 16.65 -7.17
C ASN A 193 -17.00 16.50 -7.63
N GLY A 194 -17.87 15.99 -6.75
CA GLY A 194 -19.28 15.72 -7.03
C GLY A 194 -19.56 14.39 -7.75
N ILE A 195 -18.54 13.63 -8.14
CA ILE A 195 -18.64 12.25 -8.62
C ILE A 195 -18.76 11.36 -7.40
N ALA A 196 -19.88 10.67 -7.23
CA ALA A 196 -20.15 9.88 -6.04
C ALA A 196 -20.20 8.39 -6.37
N PHE A 197 -19.60 7.59 -5.49
CA PHE A 197 -19.57 6.15 -5.57
C PHE A 197 -20.12 5.55 -4.28
N ALA A 198 -20.94 4.52 -4.42
CA ALA A 198 -21.45 3.72 -3.30
C ALA A 198 -20.95 2.28 -3.42
N LYS A 199 -20.53 1.71 -2.29
CA LYS A 199 -20.08 0.32 -2.18
C LYS A 199 -21.25 -0.59 -1.86
N SER A 200 -21.44 -1.64 -2.65
CA SER A 200 -22.44 -2.69 -2.47
C SER A 200 -21.75 -4.05 -2.53
N GLY A 201 -21.65 -4.73 -1.38
CA GLY A 201 -20.74 -5.86 -1.22
C GLY A 201 -19.29 -5.42 -1.50
N ASP A 202 -18.62 -6.12 -2.41
CA ASP A 202 -17.23 -5.81 -2.80
C ASP A 202 -17.13 -4.91 -4.03
N ARG A 203 -18.25 -4.32 -4.49
CA ARG A 203 -18.27 -3.53 -5.73
C ARG A 203 -18.69 -2.09 -5.52
N TRP A 204 -18.01 -1.20 -6.23
CA TRP A 204 -18.36 0.19 -6.40
C TRP A 204 -19.34 0.38 -7.56
N THR A 205 -20.31 1.24 -7.32
CA THR A 205 -21.24 1.77 -8.32
C THR A 205 -21.16 3.28 -8.31
N MET A 206 -21.17 3.92 -9.48
CA MET A 206 -21.28 5.37 -9.54
C MET A 206 -22.73 5.76 -9.34
N THR A 207 -23.01 6.73 -8.48
CA THR A 207 -24.35 7.25 -8.20
C THR A 207 -24.54 8.68 -8.68
N LYS A 208 -23.44 9.43 -8.84
CA LYS A 208 -23.42 10.78 -9.44
C LYS A 208 -22.28 10.91 -10.46
N PRO A 209 -22.48 11.66 -11.56
CA PRO A 209 -23.67 12.45 -11.88
C PRO A 209 -24.90 11.62 -12.29
N GLN A 210 -24.69 10.35 -12.66
CA GLN A 210 -25.73 9.39 -13.04
C GLN A 210 -25.36 7.99 -12.53
N PRO A 211 -26.32 7.03 -12.47
CA PRO A 211 -26.06 5.68 -12.01
C PRO A 211 -25.32 4.82 -13.06
N TRP A 212 -24.09 5.20 -13.41
CA TRP A 212 -23.26 4.47 -14.36
C TRP A 212 -22.49 3.32 -13.69
N ARG A 213 -22.12 2.32 -14.49
CA ARG A 213 -21.14 1.31 -14.07
C ARG A 213 -19.79 1.98 -13.80
N ALA A 214 -19.22 1.67 -12.65
CA ALA A 214 -17.92 2.16 -12.24
C ALA A 214 -16.82 1.16 -12.57
N ASP A 215 -15.71 1.64 -13.10
CA ASP A 215 -14.46 0.90 -13.13
C ASP A 215 -13.96 0.74 -11.69
N ASN A 216 -14.07 -0.48 -11.18
CA ASN A 216 -13.76 -0.77 -9.78
C ASN A 216 -12.26 -0.63 -9.49
N PHE A 217 -11.38 -0.87 -10.46
CA PHE A 217 -9.95 -0.63 -10.27
C PHE A 217 -9.66 0.87 -10.15
N ALA A 218 -10.30 1.70 -10.98
CA ALA A 218 -10.13 3.14 -10.91
C ALA A 218 -10.65 3.73 -9.59
N VAL A 219 -11.76 3.23 -9.07
CA VAL A 219 -12.33 3.68 -7.79
C VAL A 219 -11.49 3.19 -6.60
N GLU A 220 -11.03 1.95 -6.59
CA GLU A 220 -10.14 1.44 -5.53
C GLU A 220 -8.79 2.17 -5.53
N ASP A 221 -8.23 2.52 -6.70
CA ASP A 221 -7.04 3.37 -6.80
C ASP A 221 -7.28 4.76 -6.18
N LEU A 222 -8.47 5.35 -6.41
CA LEU A 222 -8.85 6.61 -5.76
C LEU A 222 -8.94 6.45 -4.24
N VAL A 223 -9.61 5.40 -3.74
CA VAL A 223 -9.73 5.15 -2.29
C VAL A 223 -8.36 5.02 -1.65
N ARG A 224 -7.47 4.21 -2.25
CA ARG A 224 -6.10 4.04 -1.78
C ARG A 224 -5.34 5.38 -1.73
N LYS A 225 -5.41 6.19 -2.79
CA LYS A 225 -4.76 7.51 -2.84
C LYS A 225 -5.32 8.50 -1.83
N LEU A 226 -6.62 8.44 -1.53
CA LEU A 226 -7.23 9.25 -0.47
C LEU A 226 -6.71 8.85 0.93
N GLY A 227 -6.46 7.56 1.17
CA GLY A 227 -5.84 7.08 2.41
C GLY A 227 -4.33 7.36 2.50
N GLU A 228 -3.65 7.44 1.36
CA GLU A 228 -2.22 7.77 1.25
C GLU A 228 -1.95 9.28 1.20
N ALA A 229 -2.97 10.12 1.09
CA ALA A 229 -2.84 11.58 1.10
C ALA A 229 -2.34 12.05 2.47
N LYS A 230 -1.03 12.27 2.58
CA LYS A 230 -0.35 12.70 3.81
C LYS A 230 0.17 14.12 3.69
N MET A 231 0.12 14.87 4.79
CA MET A 231 0.77 16.17 4.90
C MET A 231 2.30 16.05 4.79
N GLU A 232 2.91 17.04 4.13
CA GLU A 232 4.36 17.23 4.14
C GLU A 232 4.84 17.60 5.54
N VAL A 233 6.08 17.22 5.84
CA VAL A 233 6.79 17.66 7.04
C VAL A 233 7.57 18.90 6.67
N VAL A 234 7.17 20.04 7.21
CA VAL A 234 7.82 21.34 7.01
C VAL A 234 8.10 22.03 8.36
N PRO A 235 8.99 23.03 8.39
CA PRO A 235 9.19 23.88 9.57
C PRO A 235 7.90 24.57 10.04
N GLU A 236 7.75 24.78 11.35
CA GLU A 236 6.52 25.35 11.93
C GLU A 236 6.26 26.80 11.52
N ASP A 237 7.31 27.58 11.24
CA ASP A 237 7.21 28.94 10.69
C ASP A 237 6.71 28.98 9.24
N GLU A 238 6.93 27.91 8.48
CA GLU A 238 6.31 27.72 7.17
C GLU A 238 4.83 27.34 7.31
N GLU A 239 4.49 26.40 8.22
CA GLU A 239 3.10 25.97 8.46
C GLU A 239 2.18 27.15 8.84
N GLN A 240 2.69 28.14 9.58
CA GLN A 240 1.94 29.34 9.97
C GLN A 240 1.42 30.16 8.78
N GLN A 241 2.03 30.01 7.59
CA GLN A 241 1.62 30.73 6.37
C GLN A 241 0.56 29.97 5.57
N PHE A 242 0.35 28.68 5.84
CA PHE A 242 -0.55 27.82 5.08
C PHE A 242 -2.02 28.26 5.06
N PRO A 243 -2.62 28.84 6.13
CA PRO A 243 -3.98 29.38 6.05
C PRO A 243 -4.13 30.46 4.96
N THR A 244 -3.16 31.38 4.87
CA THR A 244 -3.16 32.46 3.87
C THR A 244 -2.90 31.90 2.47
N LYS A 245 -1.94 30.96 2.34
CA LYS A 245 -1.65 30.29 1.06
C LYS A 245 -2.85 29.51 0.54
N PHE A 246 -3.52 28.75 1.41
CA PHE A 246 -4.76 28.05 1.08
C PHE A 246 -5.87 29.02 0.64
N ALA A 247 -6.07 30.12 1.36
CA ALA A 247 -7.10 31.11 1.02
C ALA A 247 -6.86 31.76 -0.35
N GLY A 248 -5.60 32.01 -0.72
CA GLY A 248 -5.22 32.58 -2.03
C GLY A 248 -5.12 31.57 -3.18
N ALA A 249 -5.09 30.28 -2.89
CA ALA A 249 -5.01 29.20 -3.88
C ALA A 249 -6.37 28.91 -4.54
N ALA A 250 -6.35 28.45 -5.79
CA ALA A 250 -7.56 28.10 -6.54
C ALA A 250 -8.12 26.74 -6.08
N PRO A 251 -9.45 26.53 -6.05
CA PRO A 251 -10.05 25.21 -5.81
C PRO A 251 -9.52 24.17 -6.77
N TYR A 252 -9.08 23.02 -6.24
CA TYR A 252 -8.52 21.94 -7.04
C TYR A 252 -9.34 20.66 -6.91
N ALA A 253 -9.59 20.20 -5.68
CA ALA A 253 -10.42 19.03 -5.44
C ALA A 253 -11.17 19.09 -4.12
N ILE A 254 -12.34 18.46 -4.07
CA ILE A 254 -13.06 18.15 -2.83
C ILE A 254 -13.34 16.65 -2.83
N ALA A 255 -12.79 15.95 -1.84
CA ALA A 255 -13.04 14.54 -1.63
C ALA A 255 -13.81 14.31 -0.32
N LYS A 256 -14.73 13.35 -0.32
CA LYS A 256 -15.43 12.89 0.88
C LYS A 256 -15.37 11.38 0.95
N THR A 257 -15.19 10.86 2.17
CA THR A 257 -15.22 9.44 2.47
C THR A 257 -16.21 9.22 3.60
N THR A 258 -17.01 8.16 3.51
CA THR A 258 -17.99 7.82 4.54
C THR A 258 -17.85 6.37 4.91
N ASP A 259 -17.53 6.10 6.17
CA ASP A 259 -17.45 4.76 6.76
C ASP A 259 -18.50 4.59 7.88
N ASP A 260 -18.25 3.72 8.84
CA ASP A 260 -19.14 3.51 9.99
C ASP A 260 -18.95 4.54 11.12
N GLN A 261 -17.89 5.36 11.09
CA GLN A 261 -17.64 6.45 12.04
C GLN A 261 -18.21 7.79 11.57
N GLY A 262 -18.46 7.93 10.27
CA GLY A 262 -19.12 9.10 9.70
C GLY A 262 -18.47 9.57 8.41
N THR A 263 -18.75 10.81 8.02
CA THR A 263 -18.20 11.41 6.80
C THR A 263 -17.02 12.30 7.15
N GLN A 264 -15.91 12.10 6.44
CA GLN A 264 -14.74 12.97 6.44
C GLN A 264 -14.65 13.70 5.10
N GLN A 265 -14.13 14.92 5.09
CA GLN A 265 -13.94 15.73 3.89
C GLN A 265 -12.51 16.28 3.84
N LEU A 266 -11.93 16.22 2.64
CA LEU A 266 -10.67 16.85 2.27
C LEU A 266 -10.92 17.89 1.18
N GLU A 267 -10.60 19.15 1.45
CA GLU A 267 -10.56 20.22 0.46
C GLU A 267 -9.10 20.48 0.08
N VAL A 268 -8.80 20.45 -1.21
CA VAL A 268 -7.47 20.70 -1.77
C VAL A 268 -7.55 21.90 -2.71
N ARG A 269 -6.57 22.79 -2.58
CA ARG A 269 -6.39 23.98 -3.42
C ARG A 269 -4.98 24.01 -3.98
N LYS A 270 -4.83 24.60 -5.17
CA LYS A 270 -3.56 24.71 -5.89
C LYS A 270 -3.20 26.17 -6.12
N ASP A 271 -2.01 26.58 -5.73
CA ASP A 271 -1.50 27.93 -6.01
C ASP A 271 -0.97 28.07 -7.45
N LYS A 272 -0.47 29.25 -7.81
CA LYS A 272 0.04 29.50 -9.18
C LYS A 272 1.41 28.85 -9.43
N GLU A 273 2.14 28.59 -8.36
CA GLU A 273 3.44 27.94 -8.33
C GLU A 273 3.32 26.41 -8.42
N GLY A 274 2.11 25.87 -8.27
CA GLY A 274 1.80 24.46 -8.39
C GLY A 274 1.80 23.69 -7.07
N ASN A 275 1.92 24.37 -5.92
CA ASN A 275 1.85 23.75 -4.61
C ASN A 275 0.39 23.47 -4.23
N PHE A 276 0.20 22.37 -3.50
CA PHE A 276 -1.11 21.95 -3.02
C PHE A 276 -1.24 22.21 -1.53
N TYR A 277 -2.29 22.95 -1.16
CA TYR A 277 -2.66 23.17 0.23
C TYR A 277 -4.02 22.55 0.49
N ALA A 278 -4.20 21.97 1.67
CA ALA A 278 -5.40 21.24 2.00
C ALA A 278 -5.88 21.51 3.42
N LYS A 279 -7.19 21.37 3.59
CA LYS A 279 -7.87 21.36 4.88
C LYS A 279 -8.73 20.10 4.97
N SER A 280 -8.74 19.46 6.13
CA SER A 280 -9.55 18.27 6.38
C SER A 280 -10.47 18.47 7.58
N THR A 281 -11.57 17.72 7.61
CA THR A 281 -12.41 17.58 8.82
C THR A 281 -11.86 16.53 9.80
N ALA A 282 -10.94 15.67 9.36
CA ALA A 282 -10.33 14.62 10.18
C ALA A 282 -9.12 15.12 11.00
N VAL A 283 -8.52 16.24 10.58
CA VAL A 283 -7.35 16.84 11.23
C VAL A 283 -7.43 18.36 11.21
N GLU A 284 -7.23 18.99 12.37
CA GLU A 284 -7.26 20.44 12.52
C GLU A 284 -6.02 21.09 11.88
N GLY A 285 -6.23 22.17 11.12
CA GLY A 285 -5.18 22.97 10.51
C GLY A 285 -5.27 23.04 8.98
N PHE A 286 -4.23 23.63 8.39
CA PHE A 286 -4.00 23.71 6.95
C PHE A 286 -2.64 23.10 6.67
N PHE A 287 -2.53 22.29 5.63
CA PHE A 287 -1.32 21.52 5.37
C PHE A 287 -0.96 21.55 3.91
N ARG A 288 0.33 21.53 3.60
CA ARG A 288 0.83 21.27 2.26
C ARG A 288 0.82 19.77 1.97
N LEU A 289 0.42 19.40 0.76
CA LEU A 289 0.41 18.01 0.28
C LEU A 289 1.39 17.84 -0.88
N PRO A 290 2.10 16.69 -0.95
CA PRO A 290 2.90 16.35 -2.11
C PRO A 290 2.04 16.28 -3.37
N ALA A 291 2.56 16.72 -4.51
CA ALA A 291 1.83 16.75 -5.77
C ALA A 291 1.36 15.34 -6.18
N GLU A 292 2.24 14.35 -6.09
CA GLU A 292 1.98 12.95 -6.41
C GLU A 292 0.84 12.34 -5.59
N ALA A 293 0.57 12.87 -4.39
CA ALA A 293 -0.51 12.40 -3.54
C ALA A 293 -1.89 12.84 -4.03
N VAL A 294 -1.98 13.98 -4.74
CA VAL A 294 -3.26 14.62 -5.06
C VAL A 294 -3.49 14.88 -6.55
N GLU A 295 -2.48 14.77 -7.41
CA GLU A 295 -2.62 15.03 -8.86
C GLU A 295 -3.73 14.20 -9.52
N SER A 296 -3.97 12.99 -9.02
CA SER A 296 -5.05 12.12 -9.52
C SER A 296 -6.46 12.59 -9.14
N PHE A 297 -6.59 13.57 -8.25
CA PHE A 297 -7.88 14.10 -7.82
C PHE A 297 -8.53 15.02 -8.85
N ALA A 298 -7.82 15.36 -9.95
CA ALA A 298 -8.38 16.09 -11.09
C ALA A 298 -9.16 15.20 -12.08
N LYS A 299 -9.32 13.89 -11.80
CA LYS A 299 -10.09 12.96 -12.64
C LYS A 299 -11.56 13.40 -12.79
N LYS A 300 -12.14 13.09 -13.95
CA LYS A 300 -13.54 13.35 -14.31
C LYS A 300 -14.37 12.07 -14.21
N ALA A 301 -15.70 12.20 -14.32
CA ALA A 301 -16.60 11.06 -14.20
C ALA A 301 -16.28 9.97 -15.24
N GLU A 302 -15.91 10.37 -16.47
CA GLU A 302 -15.56 9.46 -17.57
C GLU A 302 -14.34 8.58 -17.28
N ASP A 303 -13.41 9.04 -16.43
CA ASP A 303 -12.21 8.28 -16.04
C ASP A 303 -12.53 7.11 -15.11
N PHE A 304 -13.72 7.14 -14.48
CA PHE A 304 -14.18 6.11 -13.55
C PHE A 304 -15.28 5.23 -14.13
N ARG A 305 -15.64 5.38 -15.41
CA ARG A 305 -16.68 4.53 -16.03
C ARG A 305 -16.09 3.22 -16.52
N ASP A 306 -16.79 2.12 -16.23
CA ASP A 306 -16.39 0.80 -16.72
C ASP A 306 -16.58 0.73 -18.24
N ARG A 307 -15.50 0.45 -18.97
CA ARG A 307 -15.52 0.29 -20.42
C ARG A 307 -15.77 -1.16 -20.84
N LYS A 308 -15.58 -2.14 -19.95
CA LYS A 308 -15.77 -3.56 -20.29
C LYS A 308 -17.25 -3.88 -20.42
N LEU A 309 -17.61 -4.62 -21.46
CA LEU A 309 -19.02 -4.98 -21.70
C LEU A 309 -19.42 -6.30 -21.07
N PHE A 310 -18.46 -7.09 -20.61
CA PHE A 310 -18.66 -8.36 -19.92
C PHE A 310 -17.89 -8.40 -18.60
N GLU A 311 -18.48 -9.06 -17.59
CA GLU A 311 -17.97 -9.08 -16.21
C GLU A 311 -17.58 -10.49 -15.71
N PHE A 312 -17.53 -11.48 -16.59
CA PHE A 312 -17.19 -12.86 -16.23
C PHE A 312 -15.71 -13.07 -15.85
N GLY A 313 -14.86 -12.05 -15.97
CA GLY A 313 -13.45 -12.09 -15.53
C GLY A 313 -12.69 -13.27 -16.14
N PHE A 314 -11.96 -14.02 -15.30
CA PHE A 314 -11.25 -15.25 -15.69
C PHE A 314 -12.11 -16.51 -15.57
N ALA A 315 -13.41 -16.39 -15.28
CA ALA A 315 -14.28 -17.55 -15.21
C ALA A 315 -14.43 -18.17 -16.61
N GLU A 316 -14.41 -19.50 -16.64
CA GLU A 316 -14.63 -20.26 -17.85
C GLU A 316 -16.12 -20.34 -18.16
N PRO A 317 -16.59 -19.87 -19.32
CA PRO A 317 -17.99 -19.96 -19.67
C PRO A 317 -18.43 -21.39 -19.95
N ALA A 318 -19.69 -21.67 -19.64
CA ALA A 318 -20.38 -22.90 -20.05
C ALA A 318 -21.00 -22.75 -21.44
N LYS A 319 -21.33 -21.53 -21.86
CA LYS A 319 -21.94 -21.25 -23.16
C LYS A 319 -21.51 -19.89 -23.70
N VAL A 320 -21.25 -19.83 -25.01
CA VAL A 320 -20.97 -18.62 -25.78
C VAL A 320 -21.95 -18.54 -26.95
N GLU A 321 -22.57 -17.38 -27.16
CA GLU A 321 -23.51 -17.14 -28.24
C GLU A 321 -23.02 -15.93 -29.04
N ILE A 322 -22.80 -16.11 -30.35
CA ILE A 322 -22.47 -15.02 -31.28
C ILE A 322 -23.53 -15.01 -32.37
N LYS A 323 -24.37 -13.98 -32.36
CA LYS A 323 -25.34 -13.71 -33.41
C LYS A 323 -24.86 -12.51 -34.22
N HIS A 324 -24.82 -12.64 -35.54
CA HIS A 324 -24.54 -11.54 -36.45
C HIS A 324 -25.54 -11.59 -37.62
N GLY A 325 -26.36 -10.54 -37.76
CA GLY A 325 -27.55 -10.58 -38.60
C GLY A 325 -28.49 -11.72 -38.20
N GLU A 326 -28.81 -12.59 -39.14
CA GLU A 326 -29.66 -13.78 -38.91
C GLU A 326 -28.85 -15.02 -38.48
N THR A 327 -27.51 -14.98 -38.58
CA THR A 327 -26.66 -16.13 -38.28
C THR A 327 -26.38 -16.18 -36.78
N LEU A 328 -26.78 -17.27 -36.12
CA LEU A 328 -26.46 -17.56 -34.72
C LEU A 328 -25.48 -18.75 -34.65
N ARG A 329 -24.35 -18.54 -33.96
CA ARG A 329 -23.43 -19.59 -33.55
C ARG A 329 -23.48 -19.74 -32.04
N THR A 330 -23.77 -20.96 -31.59
CA THR A 330 -23.82 -21.33 -30.18
C THR A 330 -22.73 -22.34 -29.89
N PHE A 331 -21.86 -22.04 -28.93
CA PHE A 331 -20.83 -22.94 -28.42
C PHE A 331 -21.19 -23.29 -26.99
N GLU A 332 -21.38 -24.57 -26.69
CA GLU A 332 -21.79 -25.04 -25.37
C GLU A 332 -20.84 -26.13 -24.88
N LYS A 333 -20.45 -26.03 -23.61
CA LYS A 333 -19.53 -26.94 -22.96
C LYS A 333 -20.31 -28.15 -22.43
N ALA A 334 -20.00 -29.32 -22.96
CA ALA A 334 -20.57 -30.60 -22.53
C ALA A 334 -19.45 -31.48 -21.94
N GLY A 335 -19.30 -31.47 -20.62
CA GLY A 335 -18.16 -32.08 -19.94
C GLY A 335 -16.87 -31.31 -20.24
N ALA A 336 -15.87 -31.99 -20.84
CA ALA A 336 -14.61 -31.36 -21.26
C ALA A 336 -14.64 -30.82 -22.70
N GLU A 337 -15.71 -31.08 -23.46
CA GLU A 337 -15.77 -30.79 -24.89
C GLU A 337 -16.66 -29.58 -25.18
N TRP A 338 -16.26 -28.79 -26.18
CA TRP A 338 -17.11 -27.75 -26.77
C TRP A 338 -17.92 -28.32 -27.92
N LYS A 339 -19.21 -27.97 -28.00
CA LYS A 339 -20.11 -28.40 -29.07
C LYS A 339 -20.84 -27.22 -29.70
N SER A 340 -21.11 -27.30 -31.00
CA SER A 340 -21.97 -26.39 -31.75
C SER A 340 -22.82 -27.18 -32.76
N GLY A 341 -24.15 -27.00 -32.72
CA GLY A 341 -25.06 -27.77 -33.58
C GLY A 341 -24.89 -29.30 -33.47
N GLY A 342 -24.54 -29.80 -32.28
CA GLY A 342 -24.28 -31.22 -32.01
C GLY A 342 -22.88 -31.73 -32.40
N LYS A 343 -22.07 -30.93 -33.11
CA LYS A 343 -20.71 -31.31 -33.52
C LYS A 343 -19.66 -30.82 -32.53
N LYS A 344 -18.55 -31.56 -32.38
CA LYS A 344 -17.41 -31.16 -31.55
C LYS A 344 -16.68 -29.97 -32.19
N ILE A 345 -16.30 -28.98 -31.39
CA ILE A 345 -15.56 -27.79 -31.81
C ILE A 345 -14.19 -27.79 -31.13
N ASP A 346 -13.19 -27.34 -31.87
CA ASP A 346 -11.84 -27.13 -31.38
C ASP A 346 -11.83 -26.16 -30.18
N PRO A 347 -11.28 -26.56 -29.02
CA PRO A 347 -11.27 -25.71 -27.83
C PRO A 347 -10.51 -24.39 -28.03
N GLY A 348 -9.45 -24.38 -28.83
CA GLY A 348 -8.68 -23.16 -29.11
C GLY A 348 -9.50 -22.12 -29.87
N SER A 349 -10.33 -22.57 -30.82
CA SER A 349 -11.26 -21.70 -31.55
C SER A 349 -12.26 -21.02 -30.62
N VAL A 350 -12.84 -21.76 -29.67
CA VAL A 350 -13.77 -21.19 -28.69
C VAL A 350 -13.04 -20.26 -27.73
N GLN A 351 -11.83 -20.63 -27.31
CA GLN A 351 -11.01 -19.81 -26.41
C GLN A 351 -10.72 -18.42 -27.01
N GLN A 352 -10.38 -18.34 -28.30
CA GLN A 352 -10.15 -17.05 -28.97
C GLN A 352 -11.39 -16.14 -28.94
N ILE A 353 -12.59 -16.71 -29.11
CA ILE A 353 -13.85 -15.95 -29.00
C ILE A 353 -14.06 -15.48 -27.55
N VAL A 354 -13.84 -16.36 -26.58
CA VAL A 354 -13.97 -16.03 -25.15
C VAL A 354 -13.02 -14.92 -24.75
N ASP A 355 -11.75 -15.00 -25.15
CA ASP A 355 -10.74 -13.99 -24.87
C ASP A 355 -11.10 -12.66 -25.53
N LYS A 356 -11.57 -12.68 -26.78
CA LYS A 356 -12.01 -11.46 -27.47
C LYS A 356 -13.24 -10.81 -26.81
N LEU A 357 -14.20 -11.60 -26.34
CA LEU A 357 -15.35 -11.10 -25.58
C LEU A 357 -14.94 -10.56 -24.19
N ARG A 358 -13.95 -11.20 -23.53
CA ARG A 358 -13.38 -10.74 -22.26
C ARG A 358 -12.68 -9.38 -22.40
N GLU A 359 -12.04 -9.16 -23.55
CA GLU A 359 -11.36 -7.91 -23.92
C GLU A 359 -12.29 -6.86 -24.54
N LEU A 360 -13.55 -7.19 -24.82
CA LEU A 360 -14.50 -6.29 -25.45
C LEU A 360 -14.74 -5.06 -24.55
N ALA A 361 -14.15 -3.95 -24.97
CA ALA A 361 -14.19 -2.68 -24.27
C ALA A 361 -14.66 -1.56 -25.20
N ALA A 362 -15.37 -0.61 -24.61
CA ALA A 362 -15.83 0.59 -25.28
C ALA A 362 -14.68 1.56 -25.55
N THR A 363 -14.67 2.18 -26.73
CA THR A 363 -13.77 3.29 -27.08
C THR A 363 -14.29 4.63 -26.55
N GLY A 364 -15.59 4.71 -26.30
CA GLY A 364 -16.28 5.92 -25.82
C GLY A 364 -17.69 5.61 -25.31
N PHE A 365 -18.44 6.68 -25.02
CA PHE A 365 -19.82 6.58 -24.58
C PHE A 365 -20.68 7.54 -25.42
N ALA A 366 -21.89 7.11 -25.76
CA ALA A 366 -22.85 7.90 -26.51
C ALA A 366 -24.12 8.16 -25.67
N ALA A 367 -24.84 9.23 -25.98
CA ALA A 367 -26.11 9.55 -25.32
C ALA A 367 -27.25 8.62 -25.76
N LYS A 368 -27.20 8.10 -26.99
CA LYS A 368 -28.19 7.18 -27.57
C LYS A 368 -27.56 6.34 -28.68
N SER A 369 -28.18 5.20 -28.99
CA SER A 369 -27.91 4.46 -30.22
C SER A 369 -29.00 4.80 -31.25
N ASP A 370 -28.59 5.29 -32.42
CA ASP A 370 -29.47 5.48 -33.59
C ASP A 370 -29.23 4.39 -34.66
N GLY A 371 -28.53 3.30 -34.30
CA GLY A 371 -28.13 2.25 -35.23
C GLY A 371 -29.14 1.12 -35.39
N LYS A 372 -29.04 0.39 -36.51
CA LYS A 372 -29.78 -0.86 -36.70
C LYS A 372 -29.07 -1.98 -35.95
N LEU A 373 -29.84 -2.88 -35.32
CA LEU A 373 -29.28 -4.07 -34.67
C LEU A 373 -28.45 -4.88 -35.68
N LEU A 374 -27.20 -5.15 -35.32
CA LEU A 374 -26.23 -5.86 -36.16
C LEU A 374 -25.85 -7.21 -35.55
N ALA A 375 -25.59 -7.24 -34.24
CA ALA A 375 -25.13 -8.43 -33.56
C ALA A 375 -25.64 -8.54 -32.11
N GLU A 376 -25.63 -9.75 -31.58
CA GLU A 376 -25.87 -10.04 -30.17
C GLU A 376 -24.79 -11.03 -29.68
N TYR A 377 -24.15 -10.72 -28.57
CA TYR A 377 -23.15 -11.56 -27.93
C TYR A 377 -23.65 -12.01 -26.57
N GLY A 378 -23.44 -13.29 -26.25
CA GLY A 378 -23.89 -13.90 -25.00
C GLY A 378 -22.80 -14.74 -24.36
N ILE A 379 -22.64 -14.59 -23.05
CA ILE A 379 -21.78 -15.44 -22.21
C ILE A 379 -22.64 -15.99 -21.07
N THR A 380 -22.61 -17.30 -20.86
CA THR A 380 -23.26 -17.94 -19.72
C THR A 380 -22.24 -18.72 -18.91
N LEU A 381 -22.10 -18.39 -17.64
CA LEU A 381 -21.34 -19.19 -16.68
C LEU A 381 -22.20 -20.34 -16.14
N ALA A 382 -21.57 -21.42 -15.68
CA ALA A 382 -22.28 -22.57 -15.11
C ALA A 382 -23.19 -22.15 -13.96
N GLY A 383 -24.49 -22.44 -14.06
CA GLY A 383 -25.49 -22.12 -13.04
C GLY A 383 -25.81 -20.62 -12.90
N LYS A 384 -25.42 -19.77 -13.86
CA LYS A 384 -25.70 -18.33 -13.86
C LYS A 384 -26.56 -17.93 -15.06
N SER A 385 -27.25 -16.81 -14.93
CA SER A 385 -27.96 -16.17 -16.05
C SER A 385 -26.96 -15.66 -17.10
N PRO A 386 -27.36 -15.57 -18.39
CA PRO A 386 -26.49 -15.07 -19.44
C PRO A 386 -26.23 -13.57 -19.29
N GLU A 387 -24.96 -13.17 -19.41
CA GLU A 387 -24.59 -11.80 -19.76
C GLU A 387 -24.79 -11.61 -21.25
N LYS A 388 -25.46 -10.53 -21.64
CA LYS A 388 -25.74 -10.21 -23.05
C LYS A 388 -25.30 -8.81 -23.40
N VAL A 389 -24.79 -8.66 -24.62
CA VAL A 389 -24.44 -7.39 -25.23
C VAL A 389 -25.08 -7.35 -26.61
N THR A 390 -25.87 -6.31 -26.88
CA THR A 390 -26.38 -6.05 -28.23
C THR A 390 -25.47 -5.04 -28.91
N VAL A 391 -25.22 -5.21 -30.20
CA VAL A 391 -24.43 -4.29 -31.02
C VAL A 391 -25.29 -3.79 -32.18
N SER A 392 -25.26 -2.48 -32.38
CA SER A 392 -25.98 -1.77 -33.43
C SER A 392 -25.03 -0.93 -34.26
N GLN A 393 -25.36 -0.71 -35.53
CA GLN A 393 -24.51 0.02 -36.46
C GLN A 393 -25.27 1.19 -37.11
N ALA A 394 -24.65 2.37 -37.14
CA ALA A 394 -25.12 3.55 -37.85
C ALA A 394 -23.99 4.13 -38.70
N GLY A 395 -24.01 3.87 -40.02
CA GLY A 395 -22.88 4.19 -40.89
C GLY A 395 -21.62 3.43 -40.44
N GLU A 396 -20.55 4.15 -40.16
CA GLU A 396 -19.28 3.59 -39.69
C GLU A 396 -19.19 3.42 -38.16
N LYS A 397 -20.20 3.90 -37.42
CA LYS A 397 -20.21 3.83 -35.96
C LYS A 397 -20.89 2.56 -35.46
N PHE A 398 -20.29 1.97 -34.44
CA PHE A 398 -20.80 0.80 -33.75
C PHE A 398 -21.11 1.16 -32.30
N PHE A 399 -22.29 0.76 -31.85
CA PHE A 399 -22.77 1.02 -30.50
C PHE A 399 -23.16 -0.29 -29.83
N ALA A 400 -22.86 -0.41 -28.55
CA ALA A 400 -23.30 -1.52 -27.74
C ALA A 400 -24.17 -1.10 -26.56
N SER A 401 -25.07 -2.01 -26.17
CA SER A 401 -25.94 -1.86 -25.00
C SER A 401 -25.99 -3.18 -24.23
N ARG A 402 -26.19 -3.08 -22.91
CA ARG A 402 -26.40 -4.23 -22.03
C ARG A 402 -27.84 -4.18 -21.49
N PRO A 403 -28.52 -5.33 -21.31
CA PRO A 403 -29.81 -5.35 -20.64
C PRO A 403 -29.75 -4.72 -19.25
N GLY A 404 -30.67 -3.80 -18.95
CA GLY A 404 -30.73 -3.12 -17.65
C GLY A 404 -29.70 -2.00 -17.44
N ASP A 405 -28.85 -1.71 -18.42
CA ASP A 405 -27.89 -0.61 -18.41
C ASP A 405 -28.35 0.48 -19.39
N ALA A 406 -28.53 1.70 -18.89
CA ALA A 406 -28.91 2.85 -19.74
C ALA A 406 -27.72 3.38 -20.57
N THR A 407 -26.50 2.90 -20.32
CA THR A 407 -25.30 3.32 -21.04
C THR A 407 -25.30 2.79 -22.47
N VAL A 408 -25.02 3.69 -23.42
CA VAL A 408 -24.64 3.31 -24.78
C VAL A 408 -23.13 3.46 -24.92
N TYR A 409 -22.50 2.36 -25.32
CA TYR A 409 -21.05 2.23 -25.45
C TYR A 409 -20.66 2.36 -26.92
N GLU A 410 -19.66 3.17 -27.25
CA GLU A 410 -19.08 3.19 -28.60
C GLU A 410 -18.05 2.07 -28.72
N LEU A 411 -18.06 1.35 -29.84
CA LEU A 411 -17.16 0.23 -30.12
C LEU A 411 -16.26 0.51 -31.32
N ASP A 412 -15.08 -0.13 -31.33
CA ASP A 412 -14.29 -0.29 -32.56
C ASP A 412 -14.93 -1.34 -33.46
N GLY A 413 -15.31 -0.94 -34.69
CA GLY A 413 -15.89 -1.82 -35.68
C GLY A 413 -15.01 -3.01 -36.04
N LYS A 414 -13.68 -2.87 -35.97
CA LYS A 414 -12.74 -3.98 -36.22
C LYS A 414 -12.96 -5.13 -35.25
N VAL A 415 -13.24 -4.83 -33.98
CA VAL A 415 -13.50 -5.85 -32.95
C VAL A 415 -14.80 -6.59 -33.24
N VAL A 416 -15.82 -5.89 -33.73
CA VAL A 416 -17.12 -6.48 -34.13
C VAL A 416 -16.92 -7.44 -35.32
N ASP A 417 -16.15 -7.03 -36.32
CA ASP A 417 -15.83 -7.85 -37.49
C ASP A 417 -14.96 -9.07 -37.11
N GLU A 418 -13.96 -8.90 -36.24
CA GLU A 418 -13.12 -9.99 -35.73
C GLU A 418 -13.95 -11.03 -34.97
N LEU A 419 -14.87 -10.62 -34.09
CA LEU A 419 -15.76 -11.54 -33.38
C LEU A 419 -16.66 -12.33 -34.34
N ARG A 420 -17.16 -11.68 -35.41
CA ARG A 420 -17.91 -12.37 -36.47
C ARG A 420 -17.03 -13.41 -37.16
N GLN A 421 -15.81 -13.04 -37.52
CA GLN A 421 -14.88 -13.92 -38.24
C GLN A 421 -14.47 -15.12 -37.39
N LEU A 422 -14.07 -14.90 -36.13
CA LEU A 422 -13.72 -15.98 -35.20
C LEU A 422 -14.87 -16.98 -35.01
N ALA A 423 -16.11 -16.49 -34.90
CA ALA A 423 -17.28 -17.35 -34.80
C ALA A 423 -17.54 -18.15 -36.08
N ALA A 424 -17.31 -17.55 -37.26
CA ALA A 424 -17.46 -18.22 -38.54
C ALA A 424 -16.42 -19.34 -38.71
N ASP A 425 -15.16 -19.03 -38.42
CA ASP A 425 -13.98 -19.87 -38.64
C ASP A 425 -13.77 -20.95 -37.57
N ALA A 426 -14.58 -20.96 -36.51
CA ALA A 426 -14.44 -21.90 -35.43
C ALA A 426 -14.43 -23.36 -35.93
N LYS A 427 -13.29 -24.03 -35.72
CA LYS A 427 -12.96 -25.30 -36.34
C LYS A 427 -13.82 -26.44 -35.78
N THR A 428 -14.54 -27.12 -36.66
CA THR A 428 -15.26 -28.36 -36.30
C THR A 428 -14.28 -29.52 -36.28
N LEU A 429 -14.29 -30.31 -35.21
CA LEU A 429 -13.52 -31.54 -35.09
C LEU A 429 -14.29 -32.73 -35.69
N PRO A 430 -13.59 -33.74 -36.21
CA PRO A 430 -14.20 -34.91 -36.84
C PRO A 430 -15.09 -35.73 -35.89
#